data_AF-A0A182PEI6-F1
#
_entry.id   AF-A0A182PEI6-F1
#
_cell.length_a   1.000
_cell.length_b   1.000
_cell.length_c   1.000
_cell.angle_alpha   90.00
_cell.angle_beta   90.00
_cell.angle_gamma   90.00
#
_symmetry.space_group_name_H-M   'P 1'
#
loop_
_entity.id
_entity.type
_entity.pdbx_description
1 polymer ?
#
loop_
_entity_poly.entity_id
_entity_poly.type
_entity_poly.pdbx_seq_one_letter_code
_entity_poly.pdbx_strand_id
1 'polypeptide(L)'
;MRVFLVLAALAVVLVGTAVGSSVEELQQQLDELSREIESEVQRKRAENSEAILATNSYVLRIMGNDTANLREIVSQKRLDLEVEQWLREPEAAVCFEEAFQLWDAYAYLTGWDISWCALVAYEETNADAQYTFHSHAQTIVREATRALTLAQEAIGLNPTLDGQLEYLEMELDYLRYLWGNYQTVLQNEIDGHDDVAEQIAMLTRSCFDAVYDDVDYWFNYLDDALAICLDELD
;
A
#
# COMPACT_ATOMS: atom_id res chain seq x y z
N MET A 1 -18.96 -70.19 28.63
CA MET A 1 -18.17 -70.03 27.39
C MET A 1 -18.50 -68.78 26.56
N ARG A 2 -19.61 -68.06 26.78
CA ARG A 2 -19.94 -66.83 26.03
C ARG A 2 -19.48 -65.51 26.66
N VAL A 3 -19.08 -65.51 27.93
CA VAL A 3 -18.68 -64.27 28.64
C VAL A 3 -17.20 -63.93 28.41
N PHE A 4 -16.34 -64.93 28.15
CA PHE A 4 -14.91 -64.70 27.89
C PHE A 4 -14.61 -64.15 26.48
N LEU A 5 -15.51 -64.34 25.51
CA LEU A 5 -15.36 -63.82 24.15
C LEU A 5 -15.67 -62.32 24.04
N VAL A 6 -16.55 -61.80 24.91
CA VAL A 6 -16.92 -60.38 24.91
C VAL A 6 -15.84 -59.52 25.57
N LEU A 7 -15.15 -60.04 26.59
CA LEU A 7 -14.02 -59.35 27.23
C LEU A 7 -12.77 -59.31 26.33
N ALA A 8 -12.54 -60.33 25.51
CA ALA A 8 -11.45 -60.32 24.53
C ALA A 8 -11.70 -59.34 23.37
N ALA A 9 -12.96 -59.17 22.95
CA ALA A 9 -13.33 -58.20 21.91
C ALA A 9 -13.27 -56.75 22.41
N LEU A 10 -13.55 -56.48 23.69
CA LEU A 10 -13.39 -55.13 24.27
C LEU A 10 -11.93 -54.76 24.57
N ALA A 11 -11.05 -55.74 24.78
CA ALA A 11 -9.62 -55.48 24.96
C ALA A 11 -8.92 -55.10 23.64
N VAL A 12 -9.45 -55.52 22.48
CA VAL A 12 -8.88 -55.20 21.16
C VAL A 12 -9.34 -53.82 20.64
N VAL A 13 -10.47 -53.29 21.12
CA VAL A 13 -10.96 -51.95 20.73
C VAL A 13 -10.30 -50.82 21.55
N LEU A 14 -9.68 -51.15 22.69
CA LEU A 14 -8.87 -50.19 23.48
C LEU A 14 -7.39 -50.15 23.07
N VAL A 15 -6.97 -50.99 22.14
CA VAL A 15 -5.72 -50.82 21.37
C VAL A 15 -6.05 -50.06 20.10
N GLY A 16 -6.77 -48.94 20.25
CA GLY A 16 -6.65 -47.83 19.32
C GLY A 16 -5.24 -47.30 19.48
N THR A 17 -4.30 -47.97 18.82
CA THR A 17 -2.93 -47.54 18.66
C THR A 17 -2.96 -46.06 18.30
N ALA A 18 -2.38 -45.23 19.15
CA ALA A 18 -1.65 -44.08 18.65
C ALA A 18 -0.65 -44.68 17.64
N VAL A 19 -1.04 -44.73 16.37
CA VAL A 19 -0.12 -45.06 15.29
C VAL A 19 0.79 -43.86 15.27
N GLY A 20 1.97 -43.98 15.89
CA GLY A 20 2.99 -42.94 15.83
C GLY A 20 3.26 -42.65 14.36
N SER A 21 3.37 -41.37 14.02
CA SER A 21 3.70 -40.93 12.67
C SER A 21 4.99 -41.59 12.21
N SER A 22 5.10 -41.96 10.94
CA SER A 22 6.39 -42.40 10.39
C SER A 22 7.28 -41.21 10.04
N VAL A 23 8.60 -41.43 9.93
CA VAL A 23 9.55 -40.40 9.45
C VAL A 23 9.13 -39.87 8.08
N GLU A 24 8.75 -40.76 7.16
CA GLU A 24 8.32 -40.40 5.80
C GLU A 24 7.02 -39.57 5.83
N GLU A 25 6.09 -39.91 6.70
CA GLU A 25 4.83 -39.18 6.87
C GLU A 25 5.07 -37.76 7.43
N LEU A 26 5.95 -37.60 8.42
CA LEU A 26 6.30 -36.28 8.96
C LEU A 26 7.07 -35.43 7.94
N GLN A 27 7.98 -36.04 7.18
CA GLN A 27 8.68 -35.37 6.09
C GLN A 27 7.71 -34.91 5.00
N GLN A 28 6.71 -35.73 4.67
CA GLN A 28 5.65 -35.36 3.73
C GLN A 28 4.81 -34.20 4.27
N GLN A 29 4.39 -34.24 5.54
CA GLN A 29 3.62 -33.14 6.16
C GLN A 29 4.41 -31.82 6.17
N LEU A 30 5.72 -31.86 6.40
CA LEU A 30 6.60 -30.69 6.33
C LEU A 30 6.73 -30.15 4.90
N ASP A 31 6.88 -31.02 3.89
CA ASP A 31 6.92 -30.62 2.49
C ASP A 31 5.58 -30.01 2.04
N GLU A 32 4.45 -30.62 2.41
CA GLU A 32 3.11 -30.10 2.12
C GLU A 32 2.89 -28.72 2.76
N LEU A 33 3.21 -28.56 4.05
CA LEU A 33 3.09 -27.27 4.74
C LEU A 33 4.02 -26.21 4.14
N SER A 34 5.25 -26.58 3.76
CA SER A 34 6.20 -25.65 3.17
C SER A 34 5.71 -25.13 1.82
N ARG A 35 5.12 -26.00 0.98
CA ARG A 35 4.50 -25.63 -0.30
C ARG A 35 3.25 -24.78 -0.10
N GLU A 36 2.44 -25.09 0.91
CA GLU A 36 1.28 -24.27 1.29
C GLU A 36 1.74 -22.85 1.65
N ILE A 37 2.73 -22.72 2.55
CA ILE A 37 3.30 -21.43 2.95
C ILE A 37 3.80 -20.66 1.74
N GLU A 38 4.59 -21.29 0.86
CA GLU A 38 5.11 -20.61 -0.32
C GLU A 38 3.97 -20.10 -1.23
N SER A 39 3.01 -20.96 -1.55
CA SER A 39 1.85 -20.63 -2.39
C SER A 39 1.04 -19.48 -1.79
N GLU A 40 0.71 -19.56 -0.51
CA GLU A 40 -0.10 -18.57 0.19
C GLU A 40 0.63 -17.24 0.36
N VAL A 41 1.95 -17.26 0.59
CA VAL A 41 2.75 -16.03 0.62
C VAL A 41 2.81 -15.38 -0.76
N GLN A 42 2.91 -16.15 -1.86
CA GLN A 42 2.84 -15.55 -3.21
C GLN A 42 1.45 -14.94 -3.49
N ARG A 43 0.38 -15.61 -3.06
CA ARG A 43 -0.98 -15.07 -3.14
C ARG A 43 -1.09 -13.74 -2.41
N LYS A 44 -0.64 -13.70 -1.15
CA LYS A 44 -0.64 -12.47 -0.33
C LYS A 44 0.25 -11.37 -0.90
N ARG A 45 1.38 -11.69 -1.52
CA ARG A 45 2.22 -10.71 -2.24
C ARG A 45 1.47 -10.05 -3.39
N ALA A 46 0.68 -10.82 -4.13
CA ALA A 46 -0.15 -10.29 -5.20
C ALA A 46 -1.24 -9.37 -4.64
N GLU A 47 -1.94 -9.79 -3.58
CA GLU A 47 -2.94 -8.99 -2.86
C GLU A 47 -2.35 -7.66 -2.35
N ASN A 48 -1.18 -7.71 -1.70
CA ASN A 48 -0.48 -6.51 -1.21
C ASN A 48 -0.08 -5.57 -2.36
N SER A 49 0.38 -6.13 -3.49
CA SER A 49 0.77 -5.32 -4.65
C SER A 49 -0.45 -4.65 -5.30
N GLU A 50 -1.60 -5.33 -5.30
CA GLU A 50 -2.86 -4.79 -5.79
C GLU A 50 -3.37 -3.65 -4.90
N ALA A 51 -3.28 -3.79 -3.57
CA ALA A 51 -3.62 -2.74 -2.62
C ALA A 51 -2.78 -1.46 -2.83
N ILE A 52 -1.45 -1.58 -2.91
CA ILE A 52 -0.55 -0.45 -3.21
C ILE A 52 -0.89 0.18 -4.56
N LEU A 53 -1.14 -0.63 -5.59
CA LEU A 53 -1.49 -0.14 -6.91
C LEU A 53 -2.82 0.63 -6.90
N ALA A 54 -3.81 0.17 -6.13
CA ALA A 54 -5.09 0.84 -5.99
C ALA A 54 -4.92 2.21 -5.34
N THR A 55 -4.15 2.31 -4.26
CA THR A 55 -3.79 3.57 -3.59
C THR A 55 -3.12 4.54 -4.57
N ASN A 56 -2.06 4.10 -5.25
CA ASN A 56 -1.32 4.91 -6.21
C ASN A 56 -2.22 5.42 -7.34
N SER A 57 -3.04 4.54 -7.92
CA SER A 57 -3.96 4.89 -9.00
C SER A 57 -5.00 5.91 -8.55
N TYR A 58 -5.48 5.80 -7.31
CA TYR A 58 -6.45 6.73 -6.76
C TYR A 58 -5.85 8.12 -6.53
N VAL A 59 -4.67 8.18 -5.92
CA VAL A 59 -3.94 9.43 -5.66
C VAL A 59 -3.57 10.13 -6.97
N LEU A 60 -3.05 9.38 -7.95
CA LEU A 60 -2.74 9.92 -9.27
C LEU A 60 -3.97 10.49 -9.98
N ARG A 61 -5.15 9.90 -9.77
CA ARG A 61 -6.41 10.43 -10.32
C ARG A 61 -6.80 11.75 -9.67
N ILE A 62 -6.64 11.90 -8.36
CA ILE A 62 -6.87 13.18 -7.65
C ILE A 62 -5.93 14.22 -8.26
N MET A 63 -4.61 13.95 -8.25
CA MET A 63 -3.60 14.86 -8.80
C MET A 63 -3.87 15.24 -10.25
N GLY A 64 -4.21 14.27 -11.10
CA GLY A 64 -4.47 14.51 -12.51
C GLY A 64 -5.68 15.41 -12.75
N ASN A 65 -6.77 15.20 -12.00
CA ASN A 65 -7.97 16.02 -12.10
C ASN A 65 -7.73 17.45 -11.61
N ASP A 66 -7.15 17.61 -10.41
CA ASP A 66 -6.96 18.93 -9.82
C ASP A 66 -5.90 19.75 -10.56
N THR A 67 -4.83 19.11 -11.04
CA THR A 67 -3.86 19.78 -11.92
C THR A 67 -4.51 20.28 -13.21
N ALA A 68 -5.40 19.49 -13.82
CA ALA A 68 -6.09 19.90 -15.04
C ALA A 68 -7.04 21.08 -14.77
N ASN A 69 -7.84 21.01 -13.70
CA ASN A 69 -8.76 22.07 -13.31
C ASN A 69 -8.03 23.38 -12.99
N LEU A 70 -6.96 23.33 -12.18
CA LEU A 70 -6.16 24.51 -11.85
C LEU A 70 -5.54 25.14 -13.10
N ARG A 71 -5.04 24.34 -14.04
CA ARG A 71 -4.53 24.84 -15.32
C ARG A 71 -5.62 25.52 -16.14
N GLU A 72 -6.83 24.96 -16.16
CA GLU A 72 -7.96 25.55 -16.85
C GLU A 72 -8.32 26.92 -16.22
N ILE A 73 -8.47 26.98 -14.90
CA ILE A 73 -8.73 28.22 -14.15
C ILE A 73 -7.67 29.29 -14.46
N VAL A 74 -6.38 28.92 -14.40
CA VAL A 74 -5.28 29.84 -14.68
C VAL A 74 -5.29 30.33 -16.13
N SER A 75 -5.56 29.43 -17.08
CA SER A 75 -5.66 29.78 -18.50
C SER A 75 -6.87 30.65 -18.82
N GLN A 76 -7.99 30.42 -18.15
CA GLN A 76 -9.21 31.20 -18.34
C GLN A 76 -9.00 32.62 -17.84
N LYS A 77 -8.35 32.80 -16.68
CA LYS A 77 -8.01 34.12 -16.16
C LYS A 77 -7.18 34.95 -17.15
N ARG A 78 -6.21 34.31 -17.82
CA ARG A 78 -5.42 34.96 -18.88
C ARG A 78 -6.29 35.43 -20.03
N LEU A 79 -7.17 34.56 -20.51
CA LEU A 79 -8.06 34.86 -21.61
C LEU A 79 -9.00 36.02 -21.27
N ASP A 80 -9.54 36.04 -20.04
CA ASP A 80 -10.42 37.11 -19.58
C ASP A 80 -9.70 38.46 -19.57
N LEU A 81 -8.44 38.51 -19.10
CA LEU A 81 -7.60 39.72 -19.15
C LEU A 81 -7.32 40.19 -20.58
N GLU A 82 -7.03 39.27 -21.50
CA GLU A 82 -6.80 39.60 -22.92
C GLU A 82 -8.05 40.17 -23.58
N VAL A 83 -9.22 39.60 -23.29
CA VAL A 83 -10.51 40.09 -23.79
C VAL A 83 -10.81 41.47 -23.20
N GLU A 84 -10.63 41.66 -21.90
CA GLU A 84 -10.90 42.96 -21.28
C GLU A 84 -9.97 44.05 -21.81
N GLN A 85 -8.67 43.77 -21.95
CA GLN A 85 -7.71 44.71 -22.55
C GLN A 85 -8.16 45.15 -23.95
N TRP A 86 -8.65 44.21 -24.77
CA TRP A 86 -9.08 44.51 -26.15
C TRP A 86 -10.29 45.45 -26.23
N LEU A 87 -11.09 45.52 -25.17
CA LEU A 87 -12.29 46.36 -25.10
C LEU A 87 -12.00 47.76 -24.55
N ARG A 88 -10.78 48.05 -24.10
CA ARG A 88 -10.38 49.31 -23.45
C ARG A 88 -9.61 50.23 -24.39
N GLU A 89 -9.56 51.51 -24.02
CA GLU A 89 -8.78 52.52 -24.75
C GLU A 89 -7.26 52.28 -24.59
N PRO A 90 -6.42 52.73 -25.56
CA PRO A 90 -4.97 52.48 -25.53
C PRO A 90 -4.26 52.94 -24.26
N GLU A 91 -4.76 53.98 -23.60
CA GLU A 91 -4.21 54.52 -22.35
C GLU A 91 -4.27 53.50 -21.20
N ALA A 92 -5.25 52.58 -21.20
CA ALA A 92 -5.39 51.51 -20.21
C ALA A 92 -4.34 50.39 -20.37
N ALA A 93 -3.57 50.37 -21.48
CA ALA A 93 -2.64 49.28 -21.78
C ALA A 93 -1.58 49.06 -20.70
N VAL A 94 -1.15 50.13 -20.00
CA VAL A 94 -0.17 50.04 -18.91
C VAL A 94 -0.71 49.23 -17.72
N CYS A 95 -1.98 49.41 -17.36
CA CYS A 95 -2.63 48.66 -16.27
C CYS A 95 -2.71 47.16 -16.60
N PHE A 96 -3.01 46.82 -17.85
CA PHE A 96 -3.04 45.42 -18.29
C PHE A 96 -1.65 44.81 -18.39
N GLU A 97 -0.61 45.58 -18.74
CA GLU A 97 0.78 45.08 -18.72
C GLU A 97 1.18 44.67 -17.29
N GLU A 98 0.86 45.48 -16.29
CA GLU A 98 1.10 45.13 -14.88
C GLU A 98 0.28 43.92 -14.43
N ALA A 99 -1.01 43.85 -14.81
CA ALA A 99 -1.87 42.70 -14.52
C ALA A 99 -1.32 41.41 -15.15
N PHE A 100 -0.81 41.46 -16.38
CA PHE A 100 -0.17 40.30 -17.01
C PHE A 100 1.11 39.87 -16.32
N GLN A 101 1.93 40.81 -15.81
CA GLN A 101 3.12 40.47 -15.04
C GLN A 101 2.76 39.76 -13.73
N LEU A 102 1.71 40.23 -13.03
CA LEU A 102 1.18 39.55 -11.85
C LEU A 102 0.66 38.16 -12.19
N TRP A 103 -0.14 38.03 -13.26
CA TRP A 103 -0.64 36.74 -13.72
C TRP A 103 0.50 35.77 -14.05
N ASP A 104 1.53 36.21 -14.78
CA ASP A 104 2.68 35.36 -15.14
C ASP A 104 3.41 34.84 -13.87
N ALA A 105 3.57 35.71 -12.87
CA ALA A 105 4.20 35.34 -11.60
C ALA A 105 3.35 34.31 -10.84
N TYR A 106 2.04 34.51 -10.73
CA TYR A 106 1.19 33.60 -9.98
C TYR A 106 0.95 32.28 -10.72
N ALA A 107 0.81 32.29 -12.05
CA ALA A 107 0.76 31.08 -12.84
C ALA A 107 2.01 30.20 -12.64
N TYR A 108 3.19 30.83 -12.52
CA TYR A 108 4.43 30.12 -12.19
C TYR A 108 4.39 29.54 -10.77
N LEU A 109 3.94 30.30 -9.77
CA LEU A 109 3.84 29.83 -8.38
C LEU A 109 2.82 28.69 -8.23
N THR A 110 1.64 28.78 -8.85
CA THR A 110 0.67 27.68 -8.86
C THR A 110 1.28 26.38 -9.41
N GLY A 111 2.14 26.49 -10.44
CA GLY A 111 2.89 25.33 -10.95
C GLY A 111 3.85 24.72 -9.92
N TRP A 112 4.47 25.55 -9.08
CA TRP A 112 5.28 25.11 -7.96
C TRP A 112 4.44 24.42 -6.88
N ASP A 113 3.30 25.00 -6.49
CA ASP A 113 2.45 24.44 -5.45
C ASP A 113 1.85 23.08 -5.86
N ILE A 114 1.42 22.95 -7.12
CA ILE A 114 1.01 21.65 -7.70
C ILE A 114 2.15 20.63 -7.60
N SER A 115 3.38 21.05 -7.92
CA SER A 115 4.56 20.17 -7.86
C SER A 115 4.89 19.76 -6.42
N TRP A 116 4.64 20.64 -5.45
CA TRP A 116 4.78 20.35 -4.03
C TRP A 116 3.76 19.31 -3.57
N CYS A 117 2.49 19.44 -3.95
CA CYS A 117 1.47 18.43 -3.65
C CYS A 117 1.84 17.06 -4.25
N ALA A 118 2.44 17.03 -5.44
CA ALA A 118 2.93 15.81 -6.05
C ALA A 118 4.07 15.15 -5.26
N LEU A 119 4.99 15.95 -4.72
CA LEU A 119 6.09 15.45 -3.89
C LEU A 119 5.56 14.82 -2.59
N VAL A 120 4.66 15.51 -1.89
CA VAL A 120 4.06 15.01 -0.65
C VAL A 120 3.31 13.70 -0.90
N ALA A 121 2.47 13.65 -1.95
CA ALA A 121 1.76 12.43 -2.33
C ALA A 121 2.71 11.27 -2.65
N TYR A 122 3.83 11.55 -3.33
CA TYR A 122 4.86 10.55 -3.61
C TYR A 122 5.53 10.03 -2.33
N GLU A 123 5.90 10.90 -1.39
CA GLU A 123 6.56 10.49 -0.14
C GLU A 123 5.68 9.54 0.67
N GLU A 124 4.39 9.85 0.79
CA GLU A 124 3.44 9.03 1.54
C GLU A 124 3.13 7.70 0.86
N THR A 125 2.89 7.71 -0.46
CA THR A 125 2.66 6.46 -1.22
C THR A 125 3.90 5.56 -1.24
N ASN A 126 5.09 6.15 -1.29
CA ASN A 126 6.32 5.40 -1.19
C ASN A 126 6.52 4.83 0.23
N ALA A 127 6.14 5.56 1.28
CA ALA A 127 6.17 5.04 2.65
C ALA A 127 5.22 3.84 2.82
N ASP A 128 3.99 3.94 2.31
CA ASP A 128 3.01 2.85 2.26
C ASP A 128 3.57 1.60 1.53
N ALA A 129 4.20 1.80 0.37
CA ALA A 129 4.78 0.71 -0.40
C ALA A 129 6.00 0.04 0.27
N GLN A 130 6.67 0.73 1.20
CA GLN A 130 7.86 0.23 1.90
C GLN A 130 7.55 -0.47 3.23
N TYR A 131 6.27 -0.69 3.56
CA TYR A 131 5.85 -1.37 4.79
C TYR A 131 6.46 -2.76 4.98
N THR A 132 6.38 -3.25 6.22
CA THR A 132 7.04 -4.45 6.74
C THR A 132 6.63 -5.76 6.07
N PHE A 133 5.58 -5.76 5.23
CA PHE A 133 5.08 -6.92 4.51
C PHE A 133 6.19 -7.75 3.85
N HIS A 134 7.11 -7.12 3.10
CA HIS A 134 8.18 -7.86 2.40
C HIS A 134 9.08 -8.62 3.38
N SER A 135 9.44 -7.98 4.49
CA SER A 135 10.29 -8.58 5.53
C SER A 135 9.59 -9.76 6.19
N HIS A 136 8.30 -9.62 6.53
CA HIS A 136 7.51 -10.69 7.11
C HIS A 136 7.33 -11.86 6.15
N ALA A 137 6.98 -11.59 4.89
CA ALA A 137 6.81 -12.59 3.85
C ALA A 137 8.11 -13.35 3.57
N GLN A 138 9.25 -12.67 3.53
CA GLN A 138 10.55 -13.31 3.33
C GLN A 138 10.95 -14.18 4.52
N THR A 139 10.65 -13.73 5.74
CA THR A 139 10.99 -14.47 6.96
C THR A 139 10.29 -15.81 7.00
N ILE A 140 8.97 -15.85 6.81
CA ILE A 140 8.22 -17.11 6.88
C ILE A 140 8.60 -18.09 5.76
N VAL A 141 8.86 -17.60 4.54
CA VAL A 141 9.34 -18.45 3.43
C VAL A 141 10.72 -19.03 3.74
N ARG A 142 11.62 -18.23 4.35
CA ARG A 142 12.94 -18.71 4.77
C ARG A 142 12.82 -19.79 5.86
N GLU A 143 11.92 -19.61 6.82
CA GLU A 143 11.69 -20.61 7.87
C GLU A 143 11.07 -21.90 7.32
N ALA A 144 10.18 -21.82 6.32
CA ALA A 144 9.68 -23.00 5.61
C ALA A 144 10.81 -23.75 4.88
N THR A 145 11.67 -23.03 4.14
CA THR A 145 12.84 -23.65 3.49
C THR A 145 13.80 -24.27 4.50
N ARG A 146 14.03 -23.61 5.64
CA ARG A 146 14.85 -24.14 6.74
C ARG A 146 14.29 -25.46 7.25
N ALA A 147 12.99 -25.49 7.57
CA ALA A 147 12.32 -26.68 8.09
C ALA A 147 12.41 -27.84 7.09
N LEU A 148 12.24 -27.58 5.79
CA LEU A 148 12.40 -28.60 4.74
C LEU A 148 13.82 -29.18 4.67
N THR A 149 14.85 -28.33 4.73
CA THR A 149 16.26 -28.79 4.76
C THR A 149 16.53 -29.65 5.99
N LEU A 150 16.10 -29.20 7.16
CA LEU A 150 16.28 -29.94 8.42
C LEU A 150 15.52 -31.27 8.42
N ALA A 151 14.35 -31.33 7.79
CA ALA A 151 13.58 -32.56 7.65
C ALA A 151 14.33 -33.63 6.83
N GLN A 152 15.04 -33.20 5.79
CA GLN A 152 15.87 -34.09 4.96
C GLN A 152 17.14 -34.55 5.71
N GLU A 153 17.70 -33.69 6.54
CA GLU A 153 18.91 -33.98 7.32
C GLU A 153 18.63 -34.79 8.60
N ALA A 154 17.37 -34.87 9.06
CA ALA A 154 16.98 -35.52 10.31
C ALA A 154 17.52 -36.96 10.45
N ILE A 155 17.56 -37.74 9.36
CA ILE A 155 18.08 -39.11 9.33
C ILE A 155 19.60 -39.16 9.62
N GLY A 156 20.34 -38.16 9.14
CA GLY A 156 21.79 -38.06 9.36
C GLY A 156 22.16 -37.44 10.71
N LEU A 157 21.30 -36.57 11.24
CA LEU A 157 21.54 -35.84 12.50
C LEU A 157 21.13 -36.64 13.74
N ASN A 158 20.14 -37.53 13.62
CA ASN A 158 19.62 -38.31 14.75
C ASN A 158 19.83 -39.83 14.53
N PRO A 159 20.59 -40.52 15.40
CA PRO A 159 20.98 -41.91 15.20
C PRO A 159 19.88 -42.93 15.56
N THR A 160 18.83 -42.51 16.25
CA THR A 160 17.70 -43.37 16.66
C THR A 160 16.43 -42.97 15.93
N LEU A 161 15.56 -43.94 15.65
CA LEU A 161 14.25 -43.68 15.05
C LEU A 161 13.41 -42.74 15.93
N ASP A 162 13.36 -42.99 17.23
CA ASP A 162 12.60 -42.15 18.17
C ASP A 162 13.09 -40.70 18.17
N GLY A 163 14.41 -40.48 18.09
CA GLY A 163 14.98 -39.13 18.01
C GLY A 163 14.70 -38.44 16.67
N GLN A 164 14.64 -39.19 15.57
CA GLN A 164 14.22 -38.64 14.28
C GLN A 164 12.74 -38.20 14.31
N LEU A 165 11.87 -39.02 14.90
CA LEU A 165 10.44 -38.73 15.03
C LEU A 165 10.19 -37.51 15.90
N GLU A 166 10.76 -37.47 17.11
CA GLU A 166 10.62 -36.33 18.04
C GLU A 166 11.09 -35.02 17.39
N TYR A 167 12.23 -35.06 16.70
CA TYR A 167 12.76 -33.90 16.01
C TYR A 167 11.84 -33.38 14.90
N LEU A 168 11.34 -34.27 14.05
CA LEU A 168 10.44 -33.90 12.95
C LEU A 168 9.07 -33.40 13.45
N GLU A 169 8.54 -34.00 14.52
CA GLU A 169 7.31 -33.53 15.17
C GLU A 169 7.49 -32.12 15.73
N MET A 170 8.61 -31.85 16.40
CA MET A 170 8.92 -30.51 16.91
C MET A 170 9.06 -29.47 15.80
N GLU A 171 9.75 -29.78 14.70
CA GLU A 171 9.89 -28.85 13.56
C GLU A 171 8.55 -28.59 12.87
N LEU A 172 7.72 -29.62 12.73
CA LEU A 172 6.38 -29.49 12.16
C LEU A 172 5.48 -28.61 13.02
N ASP A 173 5.46 -28.83 14.33
CA ASP A 173 4.66 -28.02 15.27
C ASP A 173 5.18 -26.58 15.32
N TYR A 174 6.49 -26.37 15.30
CA TYR A 174 7.10 -25.05 15.19
C TYR A 174 6.64 -24.32 13.92
N LEU A 175 6.73 -24.97 12.77
CA LEU A 175 6.37 -24.34 11.49
C LEU A 175 4.87 -24.05 11.42
N ARG A 176 4.01 -24.95 11.92
CA ARG A 176 2.55 -24.72 12.03
C ARG A 176 2.23 -23.51 12.88
N TYR A 177 2.84 -23.42 14.06
CA TYR A 177 2.65 -22.29 14.96
C TYR A 177 3.12 -20.98 14.33
N LEU A 178 4.29 -21.00 13.68
CA LEU A 178 4.83 -19.84 13.00
C LEU A 178 3.90 -19.40 11.85
N TRP A 179 3.46 -20.34 11.02
CA TRP A 179 2.59 -20.06 9.88
C TRP A 179 1.26 -19.42 10.33
N GLY A 180 0.59 -19.98 11.33
CA GLY A 180 -0.68 -19.42 11.82
C GLY A 180 -0.55 -17.97 12.31
N ASN A 181 0.58 -17.61 12.92
CA ASN A 181 0.86 -16.23 13.31
C ASN A 181 1.13 -15.33 12.09
N TYR A 182 1.99 -15.79 11.17
CA TYR A 182 2.34 -15.00 9.99
C TYR A 182 1.19 -14.81 9.01
N GLN A 183 0.23 -15.73 8.93
CA GLN A 183 -1.00 -15.54 8.16
C GLN A 183 -1.74 -14.28 8.62
N THR A 184 -1.88 -14.11 9.94
CA THR A 184 -2.56 -12.96 10.55
C THR A 184 -1.74 -11.68 10.35
N VAL A 185 -0.43 -11.73 10.59
CA VAL A 185 0.46 -10.58 10.39
C VAL A 185 0.38 -10.08 8.94
N LEU A 186 0.55 -10.98 7.96
CA LEU A 186 0.52 -10.60 6.55
C LEU A 186 -0.86 -10.11 6.11
N GLN A 187 -1.95 -10.65 6.66
CA GLN A 187 -3.28 -10.13 6.37
C GLN A 187 -3.49 -8.73 6.95
N ASN A 188 -3.08 -8.49 8.19
CA ASN A 188 -3.22 -7.18 8.83
C ASN A 188 -2.43 -6.08 8.09
N GLU A 189 -1.25 -6.41 7.55
CA GLU A 189 -0.48 -5.49 6.70
C GLU A 189 -1.25 -5.14 5.42
N ILE A 190 -1.89 -6.12 4.78
CA ILE A 190 -2.71 -5.89 3.58
C ILE A 190 -3.94 -5.05 3.93
N ASP A 191 -4.67 -5.41 4.98
CA ASP A 191 -5.90 -4.72 5.40
C ASP A 191 -5.59 -3.28 5.87
N GLY A 192 -4.39 -3.04 6.39
CA GLY A 192 -3.93 -1.71 6.81
C GLY A 192 -3.78 -0.71 5.66
N HIS A 193 -3.63 -1.17 4.41
CA HIS A 193 -3.52 -0.28 3.27
C HIS A 193 -4.76 0.58 3.05
N ASP A 194 -5.96 0.12 3.39
CA ASP A 194 -7.20 0.89 3.20
C ASP A 194 -7.19 2.17 4.05
N ASP A 195 -6.82 2.05 5.34
CA ASP A 195 -6.74 3.19 6.26
C ASP A 195 -5.64 4.18 5.86
N VAL A 196 -4.50 3.67 5.37
CA VAL A 196 -3.40 4.50 4.88
C VAL A 196 -3.80 5.19 3.58
N ALA A 197 -4.45 4.49 2.64
CA ALA A 197 -4.91 5.04 1.38
C ALA A 197 -5.86 6.22 1.57
N GLU A 198 -6.79 6.12 2.51
CA GLU A 198 -7.70 7.22 2.84
C GLU A 198 -6.95 8.44 3.40
N GLN A 199 -5.97 8.23 4.27
CA GLN A 199 -5.13 9.31 4.80
C GLN A 199 -4.33 10.02 3.70
N ILE A 200 -3.69 9.27 2.80
CA ILE A 200 -2.93 9.83 1.68
C ILE A 200 -3.86 10.63 0.76
N ALA A 201 -5.05 10.11 0.47
CA ALA A 201 -6.02 10.80 -0.36
C ALA A 201 -6.53 12.09 0.29
N MET A 202 -6.79 12.09 1.60
CA MET A 202 -7.18 13.30 2.34
C MET A 202 -6.07 14.35 2.32
N LEU A 203 -4.83 13.95 2.57
CA LEU A 203 -3.68 14.85 2.54
C LEU A 203 -3.49 15.46 1.14
N THR A 204 -3.59 14.64 0.10
CA THR A 204 -3.48 15.08 -1.29
C THR A 204 -4.56 16.12 -1.62
N ARG A 205 -5.81 15.86 -1.25
CA ARG A 205 -6.91 16.83 -1.45
C ARG A 205 -6.69 18.12 -0.69
N SER A 206 -6.35 18.03 0.59
CA SER A 206 -6.09 19.20 1.41
C SER A 206 -4.95 20.06 0.86
N CYS A 207 -3.95 19.45 0.23
CA CYS A 207 -2.89 20.19 -0.45
C CYS A 207 -3.45 20.97 -1.64
N PHE A 208 -4.24 20.32 -2.51
CA PHE A 208 -4.87 21.00 -3.65
C PHE A 208 -5.89 22.08 -3.22
N ASP A 209 -6.67 21.83 -2.17
CA ASP A 209 -7.58 22.84 -1.61
C ASP A 209 -6.83 24.13 -1.25
N ALA A 210 -5.65 24.01 -0.64
CA ALA A 210 -4.80 25.18 -0.36
C ALA A 210 -4.30 25.87 -1.65
N VAL A 211 -4.00 25.12 -2.71
CA VAL A 211 -3.62 25.71 -4.00
C VAL A 211 -4.80 26.46 -4.63
N TYR A 212 -6.03 25.95 -4.54
CA TYR A 212 -7.21 26.67 -4.99
C TYR A 212 -7.41 27.97 -4.19
N ASP A 213 -7.29 27.91 -2.86
CA ASP A 213 -7.38 29.10 -2.00
C ASP A 213 -6.33 30.16 -2.38
N ASP A 214 -5.10 29.74 -2.66
CA ASP A 214 -4.03 30.63 -3.10
C ASP A 214 -4.33 31.24 -4.48
N VAL A 215 -4.79 30.44 -5.45
CA VAL A 215 -5.19 30.95 -6.78
C VAL A 215 -6.31 31.98 -6.67
N ASP A 216 -7.34 31.70 -5.88
CA ASP A 216 -8.46 32.62 -5.66
C ASP A 216 -7.97 33.92 -5.01
N TYR A 217 -7.10 33.82 -3.99
CA TYR A 217 -6.52 35.00 -3.34
C TYR A 217 -5.73 35.85 -4.34
N TRP A 218 -4.86 35.24 -5.15
CA TRP A 218 -4.02 35.98 -6.09
C TRP A 218 -4.81 36.58 -7.25
N PHE A 219 -5.87 35.93 -7.70
CA PHE A 219 -6.73 36.49 -8.74
C PHE A 219 -7.56 37.65 -8.24
N ASN A 220 -8.08 37.59 -7.02
CA ASN A 220 -8.72 38.75 -6.40
C ASN A 220 -7.73 39.91 -6.23
N TYR A 221 -6.51 39.63 -5.78
CA TYR A 221 -5.47 40.67 -5.67
C TYR A 221 -5.13 41.31 -7.01
N LEU A 222 -5.02 40.51 -8.08
CA LEU A 222 -4.80 41.00 -9.44
C LEU A 222 -5.96 41.88 -9.90
N ASP A 223 -7.20 41.45 -9.68
CA ASP A 223 -8.40 42.19 -10.08
C ASP A 223 -8.52 43.53 -9.35
N ASP A 224 -8.25 43.54 -8.05
CA ASP A 224 -8.22 44.77 -7.26
C ASP A 224 -7.13 45.72 -7.76
N ALA A 225 -5.93 45.21 -8.06
CA ALA A 225 -4.82 46.02 -8.58
C ALA A 225 -5.16 46.62 -9.95
N LEU A 226 -5.76 45.82 -10.85
CA LEU A 226 -6.19 46.28 -12.17
C LEU A 226 -7.27 47.35 -12.05
N ALA A 227 -8.29 47.12 -11.22
CA ALA A 227 -9.37 48.07 -11.00
C ALA A 227 -8.86 49.41 -10.47
N ILE A 228 -7.97 49.40 -9.48
CA ILE A 228 -7.35 50.62 -8.94
C ILE A 228 -6.60 51.39 -10.02
N CYS A 229 -5.79 50.70 -10.84
CA CYS A 229 -5.04 51.36 -11.92
C CYS A 229 -5.98 51.98 -12.97
N LEU A 230 -7.05 51.28 -13.34
CA LEU A 230 -8.03 51.80 -14.30
C LEU A 230 -8.77 53.03 -13.75
N ASP A 231 -9.16 53.01 -12.48
CA ASP A 231 -9.83 54.14 -11.81
C ASP A 231 -8.94 55.40 -11.73
N GLU A 232 -7.60 55.25 -11.74
CA GLU A 232 -6.66 56.38 -11.78
C GLU A 232 -6.52 57.01 -13.18
N LEU A 233 -6.98 56.33 -14.23
CA LEU A 233 -6.93 56.81 -15.62
C LEU A 233 -8.23 57.51 -16.08
N ASP A 234 -9.35 57.26 -15.42
CA ASP A 234 -10.67 57.87 -15.67
C ASP A 234 -10.82 59.29 -15.07
#